data_AF-A0A9X5GUC7-F1
#
_entry.id   AF-A0A9X5GUC7-F1
#
_cell.length_a   1.000
_cell.length_b   1.000
_cell.length_c   1.000
_cell.angle_alpha   90.00
_cell.angle_beta   90.00
_cell.angle_gamma   90.00
#
_symmetry.space_group_name_H-M   'P 1'
#
loop_
_entity.id
_entity.type
_entity.pdbx_description
1 polymer ?
#
loop_
_entity_poly.entity_id
_entity_poly.type
_entity_poly.pdbx_seq_one_letter_code
_entity_poly.pdbx_strand_id
1 'polypeptide(L)'
;MLIIRDFSNRFQQISGMPINSKGGKDMLKRAGIDTNSKQYQAVMKSMSAACSGVGYTNVQAIKNRMSRYDKDGDYISPVTGLAGLVVTEKNRAEKNRIIDIPESSRDEMFELTKKEFLQENGVGNGDTTRRSDVYLNLYRKMDKNDRLAAGNTLRQYERAYTQAFVDAVKAVDPKWEPGKPIPSGALDGITRESIDNSLVQSGGSLVKKPSSGSTLDIQV
;
A
#
# COMPACT_ATOMS: atom_id res chain seq x y z
N MET A 1 24.77 46.05 19.56
CA MET A 1 24.32 45.50 18.26
C MET A 1 23.75 44.07 18.33
N LEU A 2 23.51 43.50 19.52
CA LEU A 2 22.91 42.15 19.69
C LEU A 2 21.37 42.18 19.65
N ILE A 3 20.74 43.18 20.27
CA ILE A 3 19.27 43.28 20.42
C ILE A 3 18.55 43.45 19.08
N ILE A 4 19.12 44.22 18.14
CA ILE A 4 18.54 44.44 16.80
C ILE A 4 18.58 43.15 15.95
N ARG A 5 19.65 42.35 16.10
CA ARG A 5 19.75 41.05 15.41
C ARG A 5 18.72 40.05 15.96
N ASP A 6 18.48 40.08 17.26
CA ASP A 6 17.55 39.16 17.92
C ASP A 6 16.08 39.45 17.58
N PHE A 7 15.69 40.72 17.52
CA PHE A 7 14.38 41.15 17.04
C PHE A 7 14.16 40.82 15.56
N SER A 8 15.16 41.06 14.71
CA SER A 8 15.10 40.72 13.28
C SER A 8 14.96 39.21 13.06
N ASN A 9 15.69 38.40 13.82
CA ASN A 9 15.58 36.94 13.78
C ASN A 9 14.19 36.44 14.21
N ARG A 10 13.60 37.03 15.26
CA ARG A 10 12.23 36.71 15.71
C ARG A 10 11.17 37.13 14.69
N PHE A 11 11.32 38.30 14.09
CA PHE A 11 10.39 38.77 13.05
C PHE A 11 10.43 37.84 11.82
N GLN A 12 11.62 37.44 11.37
CA GLN A 12 11.79 36.49 10.26
C GLN A 12 11.26 35.08 10.56
N GLN A 13 11.29 34.63 11.82
CA GLN A 13 10.62 33.38 12.22
C GLN A 13 9.09 33.47 12.09
N ILE A 14 8.51 34.65 12.33
CA ILE A 14 7.05 34.86 12.38
C ILE A 14 6.47 35.22 11.00
N SER A 15 7.15 36.06 10.20
CA SER A 15 6.61 36.62 8.95
C SER A 15 6.76 35.71 7.72
N GLY A 16 7.40 34.55 7.87
CA GLY A 16 7.88 33.76 6.73
C GLY A 16 9.08 34.43 6.04
N MET A 17 9.84 33.65 5.28
CA MET A 17 11.07 34.08 4.61
C MET A 17 11.22 33.42 3.23
N PRO A 18 12.00 34.02 2.31
CA PRO A 18 12.35 33.37 1.06
C PRO A 18 13.37 32.27 1.36
N ILE A 19 12.90 31.03 1.54
CA ILE A 19 13.75 29.91 1.98
C ILE A 19 14.86 29.52 0.98
N ASN A 20 14.71 29.92 -0.29
CA ASN A 20 15.72 29.71 -1.33
C ASN A 20 16.87 30.74 -1.27
N SER A 21 16.73 31.82 -0.50
CA SER A 21 17.78 32.82 -0.30
C SER A 21 18.89 32.29 0.61
N LYS A 22 20.08 32.91 0.56
CA LYS A 22 21.19 32.60 1.48
C LYS A 22 20.77 32.70 2.95
N GLY A 23 20.05 33.76 3.31
CA GLY A 23 19.53 33.97 4.67
C GLY A 23 18.52 32.91 5.10
N GLY A 24 17.62 32.51 4.19
CA GLY A 24 16.66 31.42 4.44
C GLY A 24 17.34 30.08 4.68
N LYS A 25 18.33 29.73 3.85
CA LYS A 25 19.13 28.51 4.02
C LYS A 25 19.92 28.51 5.34
N ASP A 26 20.51 29.63 5.73
CA ASP A 26 21.22 29.75 7.00
C ASP A 26 20.28 29.55 8.20
N MET A 27 19.06 30.08 8.14
CA MET A 27 18.05 29.87 9.19
C MET A 27 17.59 28.42 9.29
N LEU A 28 17.35 27.76 8.15
CA LEU A 28 17.02 26.33 8.11
C LEU A 28 18.15 25.49 8.72
N LYS A 29 19.41 25.78 8.36
CA LYS A 29 20.58 25.10 8.92
C LYS A 29 20.70 25.31 10.44
N ARG A 30 20.52 26.54 10.93
CA ARG A 30 20.49 26.84 12.39
C ARG A 30 19.36 26.11 13.11
N ALA A 31 18.25 25.85 12.43
CA ALA A 31 17.12 25.11 12.98
C ALA A 31 17.28 23.58 12.92
N GLY A 32 18.44 23.09 12.47
CA GLY A 32 18.75 21.66 12.34
C GLY A 32 18.24 21.02 11.05
N ILE A 33 17.82 21.79 10.06
CA ILE A 33 17.32 21.27 8.78
C ILE A 33 18.48 21.16 7.80
N ASP A 34 18.78 19.94 7.37
CA ASP A 34 19.69 19.71 6.25
C ASP A 34 18.98 19.95 4.91
N THR A 35 19.30 21.08 4.29
CA THR A 35 18.76 21.47 2.99
C THR A 35 19.23 20.59 1.83
N ASN A 36 20.21 19.70 2.03
CA ASN A 36 20.65 18.72 1.03
C ASN A 36 19.99 17.34 1.24
N SER A 37 19.25 17.15 2.33
CA SER A 37 18.59 15.88 2.62
C SER A 37 17.49 15.54 1.60
N LYS A 38 17.32 14.25 1.30
CA LYS A 38 16.23 13.79 0.43
C LYS A 38 14.86 14.17 0.99
N GLN A 39 14.70 14.11 2.32
CA GLN A 39 13.50 14.52 3.04
C GLN A 39 13.14 16.00 2.78
N TYR A 40 14.10 16.92 2.91
CA TYR A 40 13.89 18.33 2.61
C TYR A 40 13.58 18.56 1.12
N GLN A 41 14.34 17.94 0.23
CA GLN A 41 14.14 18.06 -1.22
C GLN A 41 12.75 17.55 -1.66
N ALA A 42 12.24 16.49 -1.02
CA ALA A 42 10.88 15.99 -1.25
C ALA A 42 9.81 17.01 -0.84
N VAL A 43 9.98 17.67 0.32
CA VAL A 43 9.10 18.76 0.76
C VAL A 43 9.11 19.91 -0.25
N MET A 44 10.30 20.35 -0.68
CA MET A 44 10.43 21.43 -1.65
C MET A 44 9.78 21.10 -2.99
N LYS A 45 9.97 19.87 -3.48
CA LYS A 45 9.31 19.39 -4.71
C LYS A 45 7.79 19.39 -4.57
N SER A 46 7.27 18.91 -3.43
CA SER A 46 5.83 18.89 -3.14
C SER A 46 5.24 20.31 -3.07
N MET A 47 5.96 21.26 -2.46
CA MET A 47 5.52 22.66 -2.37
C MET A 47 5.51 23.33 -3.75
N SER A 48 6.58 23.17 -4.53
CA SER A 48 6.66 23.74 -5.90
C SER A 48 5.64 23.15 -6.86
N ALA A 49 5.16 21.93 -6.63
CA ALA A 49 4.09 21.33 -7.42
C ALA A 49 2.69 21.87 -7.03
N ALA A 50 2.51 22.29 -5.78
CA ALA A 50 1.23 22.77 -5.27
C ALA A 50 0.97 24.26 -5.54
N CYS A 51 2.03 25.06 -5.71
CA CYS A 51 1.95 26.46 -6.09
C CYS A 51 3.18 26.88 -6.90
N SER A 52 3.02 27.88 -7.77
CA SER A 52 4.10 28.43 -8.61
C SER A 52 5.20 29.08 -7.76
N GLY A 53 6.14 28.26 -7.29
CA GLY A 53 7.26 28.65 -6.45
C GLY A 53 7.02 28.41 -4.95
N VAL A 54 8.11 28.13 -4.23
CA VAL A 54 8.06 28.05 -2.77
C VAL A 54 8.07 29.47 -2.22
N GLY A 55 6.88 30.03 -2.00
CA GLY A 55 6.68 31.37 -1.44
C GLY A 55 7.30 31.55 -0.05
N TYR A 56 7.08 32.72 0.54
CA TYR A 56 7.49 33.01 1.91
C TYR A 56 6.90 31.96 2.87
N THR A 57 7.77 31.23 3.56
CA THR A 57 7.36 30.22 4.55
C THR A 57 8.28 30.27 5.76
N ASN A 58 7.89 29.65 6.86
CA ASN A 58 8.66 29.66 8.10
C ASN A 58 9.25 28.27 8.41
N VAL A 59 10.23 28.24 9.30
CA VAL A 59 10.94 27.02 9.70
C VAL A 59 9.98 25.95 10.24
N GLN A 60 8.97 26.34 11.02
CA GLN A 60 8.04 25.38 11.61
C GLN A 60 7.15 24.72 10.57
N ALA A 61 6.69 25.48 9.57
CA ALA A 61 5.93 24.96 8.45
C ALA A 61 6.75 23.92 7.66
N ILE A 62 8.06 24.18 7.46
CA ILE A 62 8.96 23.20 6.85
C ILE A 62 9.10 21.95 7.72
N LYS A 63 9.32 22.08 9.04
CA LYS A 63 9.37 20.94 9.96
C LYS A 63 8.10 20.09 9.93
N ASN A 64 6.94 20.74 9.94
CA ASN A 64 5.63 20.07 9.87
C ASN A 64 5.40 19.36 8.52
N ARG A 65 5.98 19.87 7.44
CA ARG A 65 5.94 19.17 6.14
C ARG A 65 6.94 18.02 6.10
N MET A 66 8.15 18.22 6.62
CA MET A 66 9.19 17.19 6.68
C MET A 66 8.74 15.98 7.48
N SER A 67 7.93 16.14 8.53
CA SER A 67 7.39 15.00 9.31
C SER A 67 6.49 14.07 8.51
N ARG A 68 6.04 14.46 7.31
CA ARG A 68 5.29 13.61 6.38
C ARG A 68 6.16 12.82 5.41
N TYR A 69 7.48 12.95 5.51
CA TYR A 69 8.43 12.26 4.65
C TYR A 69 9.45 11.53 5.50
N ASP A 70 9.86 10.34 5.08
CA ASP A 70 10.95 9.62 5.72
C ASP A 70 12.32 10.19 5.31
N LYS A 71 13.40 9.61 5.85
CA LYS A 71 14.78 10.02 5.55
C LYS A 71 15.15 9.96 4.06
N ASP A 72 14.48 9.09 3.30
CA ASP A 72 14.73 8.88 1.88
C ASP A 72 13.86 9.80 1.01
N GLY A 73 12.98 10.61 1.63
CA GLY A 73 12.05 11.50 0.96
C GLY A 73 10.76 10.81 0.51
N ASP A 74 10.45 9.62 1.02
CA ASP A 74 9.22 8.91 0.71
C ASP A 74 8.09 9.39 1.61
N TYR A 75 6.90 9.59 1.02
CA TYR A 75 5.73 10.06 1.76
C TYR A 75 5.28 9.01 2.79
N ILE A 76 5.09 9.47 4.02
CA ILE A 76 4.55 8.70 5.14
C ILE A 76 3.03 8.87 5.12
N SER A 77 2.30 7.76 4.96
CA SER A 77 0.85 7.78 4.98
C SER A 77 0.34 8.24 6.36
N PRO A 78 -0.54 9.25 6.44
CA PRO A 78 -1.06 9.73 7.72
C PRO A 78 -2.02 8.72 8.37
N VAL A 79 -2.58 7.80 7.59
CA VAL A 79 -3.51 6.76 8.07
C VAL A 79 -2.75 5.61 8.71
N THR A 80 -1.61 5.21 8.12
CA THR A 80 -0.89 3.99 8.53
C THR A 80 0.40 4.28 9.29
N GLY A 81 0.96 5.48 9.17
CA GLY A 81 2.28 5.84 9.66
C GLY A 81 3.44 5.23 8.87
N LEU A 82 3.17 4.59 7.72
CA LEU A 82 4.17 3.87 6.93
C LEU A 82 4.52 4.64 5.64
N ALA A 83 5.81 4.65 5.31
CA ALA A 83 6.32 5.00 3.98
C ALA A 83 6.26 3.79 3.02
N GLY A 84 6.51 4.00 1.73
CA GLY A 84 6.54 2.92 0.74
C GLY A 84 5.15 2.41 0.30
N LEU A 85 4.09 3.15 0.59
CA LEU A 85 2.71 2.85 0.17
C LEU A 85 2.19 3.77 -0.93
N VAL A 86 3.02 4.71 -1.39
CA VAL A 86 2.67 5.64 -2.47
C VAL A 86 3.29 5.16 -3.77
N VAL A 87 2.46 5.03 -4.80
CA VAL A 87 2.95 4.77 -6.16
C VAL A 87 3.59 6.04 -6.71
N THR A 88 4.83 5.90 -7.16
CA THR A 88 5.63 6.95 -7.77
C THR A 88 6.14 6.46 -9.12
N GLU A 89 6.65 7.35 -9.95
CA GLU A 89 7.24 6.94 -11.23
C GLU A 89 8.42 5.97 -11.06
N LYS A 90 9.15 6.08 -9.95
CA LYS A 90 10.29 5.20 -9.65
C LYS A 90 9.89 3.76 -9.35
N ASN A 91 8.76 3.54 -8.69
CA ASN A 91 8.33 2.22 -8.23
C ASN A 91 7.14 1.65 -9.04
N ARG A 92 6.65 2.38 -10.04
CA ARG A 92 5.48 2.00 -10.85
C ARG A 92 5.65 0.63 -11.51
N ALA A 93 6.84 0.34 -12.03
CA ALA A 93 7.14 -0.92 -12.70
C ALA A 93 7.19 -2.11 -11.72
N GLU A 94 7.68 -1.87 -10.50
CA GLU A 94 7.93 -2.93 -9.52
C GLU A 94 6.71 -3.25 -8.65
N LYS A 95 5.74 -2.34 -8.54
CA LYS A 95 4.59 -2.49 -7.64
C LYS A 95 3.72 -3.73 -7.90
N ASN A 96 3.75 -4.28 -9.12
CA ASN A 96 2.93 -5.40 -9.55
C ASN A 96 3.67 -6.74 -9.52
N ARG A 97 4.96 -6.78 -9.12
CA ARG A 97 5.67 -8.06 -9.00
C ARG A 97 5.01 -8.94 -7.94
N ILE A 98 5.05 -10.25 -8.13
CA ILE A 98 4.70 -11.23 -7.10
C ILE A 98 5.95 -11.46 -6.25
N ILE A 99 5.77 -11.44 -4.93
CA ILE A 99 6.83 -11.72 -3.96
C ILE A 99 6.33 -12.70 -2.91
N ASP A 100 7.25 -13.29 -2.17
CA ASP A 100 6.89 -14.03 -0.97
C ASP A 100 6.34 -13.08 0.08
N ILE A 101 5.24 -13.50 0.71
CA ILE A 101 4.60 -12.81 1.82
C ILE A 101 4.47 -13.77 3.00
N PRO A 102 4.42 -13.27 4.25
CA PRO A 102 4.31 -14.12 5.43
C PRO A 102 3.09 -15.04 5.35
N GLU A 103 3.28 -16.31 5.73
CA GLU A 103 2.19 -17.30 5.75
C GLU A 103 1.01 -16.82 6.62
N SER A 104 1.29 -16.30 7.81
CA SER A 104 0.28 -15.68 8.68
C SER A 104 -0.58 -14.62 7.98
N SER A 105 -0.02 -13.85 7.04
CA SER A 105 -0.80 -12.87 6.29
C SER A 105 -1.70 -13.50 5.24
N ARG A 106 -1.31 -14.65 4.65
CA ARG A 106 -2.19 -15.44 3.79
C ARG A 106 -3.30 -16.12 4.58
N ASP A 107 -3.00 -16.65 5.77
CA ASP A 107 -3.99 -17.23 6.67
C ASP A 107 -5.02 -16.18 7.10
N GLU A 108 -4.55 -15.02 7.59
CA GLU A 108 -5.42 -13.89 7.96
C GLU A 108 -6.37 -13.50 6.81
N MET A 109 -5.86 -13.45 5.57
CA MET A 109 -6.66 -13.12 4.40
C MET A 109 -7.63 -14.23 4.00
N PHE A 110 -7.20 -15.50 4.02
CA PHE A 110 -8.05 -16.65 3.72
C PHE A 110 -9.24 -16.74 4.68
N GLU A 111 -8.98 -16.69 5.99
CA GLU A 111 -10.01 -16.79 7.02
C GLU A 111 -11.01 -15.63 6.94
N LEU A 112 -10.51 -14.40 6.75
CA LEU A 112 -11.39 -13.24 6.58
C LEU A 112 -12.25 -13.38 5.31
N THR A 113 -11.65 -13.78 4.19
CA THR A 113 -12.36 -13.95 2.91
C THR A 113 -13.43 -15.03 3.04
N LYS A 114 -13.10 -16.18 3.65
CA LYS A 114 -14.06 -17.28 3.86
C LYS A 114 -15.22 -16.85 4.74
N LYS A 115 -14.93 -16.13 5.82
CA LYS A 115 -15.94 -15.59 6.73
C LYS A 115 -16.87 -14.60 6.03
N GLU A 116 -16.33 -13.60 5.35
CA GLU A 116 -17.11 -12.59 4.62
C GLU A 116 -17.92 -13.23 3.50
N PHE A 117 -17.35 -14.18 2.76
CA PHE A 117 -18.05 -14.91 1.71
C PHE A 117 -19.27 -15.66 2.24
N LEU A 118 -19.13 -16.38 3.37
CA LEU A 118 -20.25 -17.11 3.99
C LEU A 118 -21.31 -16.15 4.56
N GLN A 119 -20.88 -15.09 5.24
CA GLN A 119 -21.78 -14.13 5.87
C GLN A 119 -22.62 -13.36 4.84
N GLU A 120 -22.01 -13.00 3.72
CA GLU A 120 -22.63 -12.14 2.69
C GLU A 120 -23.14 -12.96 1.48
N ASN A 121 -23.23 -14.29 1.59
CA ASN A 121 -23.66 -15.17 0.51
C ASN A 121 -22.88 -14.93 -0.81
N GLY A 122 -21.57 -14.74 -0.70
CA GLY A 122 -20.67 -14.47 -1.81
C GLY A 122 -20.77 -13.06 -2.41
N VAL A 123 -21.56 -12.17 -1.82
CA VAL A 123 -21.61 -10.75 -2.22
C VAL A 123 -20.46 -9.98 -1.57
N GLY A 124 -19.76 -9.18 -2.36
CA GLY A 124 -18.74 -8.28 -1.83
C GLY A 124 -19.38 -7.12 -1.08
N ASN A 125 -19.26 -7.11 0.26
CA ASN A 125 -19.62 -5.96 1.09
C ASN A 125 -18.42 -5.00 1.19
N GLY A 126 -18.66 -3.69 1.19
CA GLY A 126 -17.62 -2.68 1.42
C GLY A 126 -17.59 -2.15 2.85
N ASP A 127 -18.73 -2.19 3.53
CA ASP A 127 -19.00 -1.44 4.76
C ASP A 127 -18.59 -2.20 6.03
N THR A 128 -18.68 -3.54 6.00
CA THR A 128 -18.36 -4.40 7.16
C THR A 128 -16.95 -4.99 7.11
N THR A 129 -16.19 -4.70 6.04
CA THR A 129 -14.98 -5.48 5.78
C THR A 129 -13.80 -5.03 6.61
N ARG A 130 -13.08 -6.03 7.15
CA ARG A 130 -11.85 -5.80 7.92
C ARG A 130 -10.60 -5.95 7.06
N ARG A 131 -10.76 -5.90 5.74
CA ARG A 131 -9.67 -6.08 4.77
C ARG A 131 -8.54 -5.08 5.03
N SER A 132 -8.84 -3.82 5.34
CA SER A 132 -7.81 -2.81 5.66
C SER A 132 -6.88 -3.23 6.81
N ASP A 133 -7.40 -3.92 7.83
CA ASP A 133 -6.61 -4.39 8.97
C ASP A 133 -5.57 -5.44 8.52
N VAL A 134 -5.98 -6.38 7.66
CA VAL A 134 -5.10 -7.43 7.14
C VAL A 134 -3.99 -6.84 6.28
N TYR A 135 -4.31 -5.90 5.39
CA TYR A 135 -3.29 -5.20 4.58
C TYR A 135 -2.34 -4.38 5.46
N LEU A 136 -2.84 -3.69 6.49
CA LEU A 136 -1.99 -2.94 7.41
C LEU A 136 -1.04 -3.87 8.21
N ASN A 137 -1.55 -5.01 8.68
CA ASN A 137 -0.74 -6.02 9.34
C ASN A 137 0.35 -6.56 8.41
N LEU A 138 0.02 -6.87 7.16
CA LEU A 138 1.01 -7.26 6.14
C LEU A 138 2.08 -6.17 5.99
N TYR A 139 1.70 -4.90 5.77
CA TYR A 139 2.68 -3.84 5.52
C TYR A 139 3.65 -3.60 6.67
N ARG A 140 3.23 -3.87 7.91
CA ARG A 140 4.11 -3.79 9.09
C ARG A 140 5.14 -4.93 9.13
N LYS A 141 4.84 -6.08 8.52
CA LYS A 141 5.73 -7.24 8.41
C LYS A 141 6.69 -7.16 7.21
N MET A 142 6.49 -6.19 6.30
CA MET A 142 7.26 -6.06 5.06
C MET A 142 8.24 -4.89 5.07
N ASP A 143 9.34 -5.07 4.34
CA ASP A 143 10.28 -4.01 3.99
C ASP A 143 9.62 -2.89 3.20
N LYS A 144 10.08 -1.65 3.41
CA LYS A 144 9.49 -0.44 2.81
C LYS A 144 9.30 -0.56 1.29
N ASN A 145 10.30 -1.06 0.59
CA ASN A 145 10.31 -1.15 -0.88
C ASN A 145 9.41 -2.28 -1.41
N ASP A 146 9.04 -3.21 -0.54
CA ASP A 146 8.28 -4.41 -0.91
C ASP A 146 6.79 -4.26 -0.63
N ARG A 147 6.39 -3.31 0.23
CA ARG A 147 5.00 -3.12 0.66
C ARG A 147 3.98 -3.06 -0.49
N LEU A 148 4.25 -2.32 -1.57
CA LEU A 148 3.34 -2.25 -2.71
C LEU A 148 3.18 -3.60 -3.41
N ALA A 149 4.29 -4.32 -3.64
CA ALA A 149 4.29 -5.64 -4.24
C ALA A 149 3.65 -6.69 -3.33
N ALA A 150 3.86 -6.59 -2.02
CA ALA A 150 3.21 -7.42 -1.02
C ALA A 150 1.70 -7.23 -1.06
N GLY A 151 1.23 -5.98 -1.09
CA GLY A 151 -0.20 -5.67 -1.22
C GLY A 151 -0.79 -6.19 -2.53
N ASN A 152 -0.06 -6.07 -3.65
CA ASN A 152 -0.47 -6.69 -4.91
C ASN A 152 -0.58 -8.21 -4.80
N THR A 153 0.40 -8.86 -4.17
CA THR A 153 0.42 -10.32 -3.98
C THR A 153 -0.76 -10.78 -3.14
N LEU A 154 -1.01 -10.14 -1.99
CA LEU A 154 -2.11 -10.48 -1.10
C LEU A 154 -3.48 -10.34 -1.77
N ARG A 155 -3.67 -9.29 -2.58
CA ARG A 155 -4.88 -9.11 -3.40
C ARG A 155 -5.11 -10.28 -4.35
N GLN A 156 -4.06 -10.88 -4.87
CA GLN A 156 -4.19 -11.99 -5.81
C GLN A 156 -4.56 -13.30 -5.10
N TYR A 157 -4.01 -13.53 -3.91
CA TYR A 157 -4.49 -14.60 -3.04
C TYR A 157 -5.96 -14.42 -2.66
N GLU A 158 -6.38 -13.22 -2.22
CA GLU A 158 -7.79 -12.89 -1.92
C GLU A 158 -8.73 -13.24 -3.08
N ARG A 159 -8.35 -12.87 -4.32
CA ARG A 159 -9.09 -13.22 -5.54
C ARG A 159 -9.13 -14.72 -5.79
N ALA A 160 -8.01 -15.42 -5.63
CA ALA A 160 -7.93 -16.86 -5.81
C ALA A 160 -8.80 -17.61 -4.78
N TYR A 161 -8.79 -17.16 -3.52
CA TYR A 161 -9.63 -17.72 -2.46
C TYR A 161 -11.11 -17.52 -2.77
N THR A 162 -11.50 -16.30 -3.13
CA THR A 162 -12.89 -16.00 -3.51
C THR A 162 -13.34 -16.87 -4.68
N GLN A 163 -12.50 -17.01 -5.72
CA GLN A 163 -12.83 -17.84 -6.87
C GLN A 163 -12.96 -19.31 -6.49
N ALA A 164 -12.08 -19.83 -5.64
CA ALA A 164 -12.17 -21.22 -5.17
C ALA A 164 -13.47 -21.47 -4.39
N PHE A 165 -13.93 -20.50 -3.59
CA PHE A 165 -15.21 -20.61 -2.88
C PHE A 165 -16.40 -20.60 -3.86
N VAL A 166 -16.39 -19.72 -4.85
CA VAL A 166 -17.40 -19.71 -5.91
C VAL A 166 -17.42 -21.04 -6.67
N ASP A 167 -16.26 -21.55 -7.05
CA ASP A 167 -16.12 -22.83 -7.77
C ASP A 167 -16.66 -23.99 -6.93
N ALA A 168 -16.33 -24.03 -5.63
CA ALA A 168 -16.80 -25.05 -4.70
C ALA A 168 -18.32 -25.02 -4.51
N VAL A 169 -18.91 -23.83 -4.37
CA VAL A 169 -20.37 -23.68 -4.27
C VAL A 169 -21.04 -24.13 -5.57
N LYS A 170 -20.51 -23.73 -6.73
CA LYS A 170 -21.06 -24.12 -8.03
C LYS A 170 -20.91 -25.61 -8.35
N ALA A 171 -19.93 -26.28 -7.76
CA ALA A 171 -19.81 -27.74 -7.86
C ALA A 171 -20.97 -28.46 -7.16
N VAL A 172 -21.53 -27.86 -6.11
CA VAL A 172 -22.68 -28.40 -5.35
C VAL A 172 -24.01 -27.92 -5.95
N ASP A 173 -24.12 -26.64 -6.27
CA ASP A 173 -25.28 -26.03 -6.93
C ASP A 173 -24.83 -25.22 -8.17
N PRO A 174 -24.86 -25.82 -9.37
CA PRO A 174 -24.44 -25.16 -10.60
C PRO A 174 -25.25 -23.90 -10.96
N LYS A 175 -26.43 -23.70 -10.38
CA LYS A 175 -27.29 -22.53 -10.60
C LYS A 175 -27.12 -21.46 -9.52
N TRP A 176 -26.23 -21.67 -8.54
CA TRP A 176 -25.97 -20.70 -7.50
C TRP A 176 -25.38 -19.40 -8.07
N GLU A 177 -25.87 -18.29 -7.55
CA GLU A 177 -25.43 -16.93 -7.87
C GLU A 177 -25.17 -16.15 -6.57
N PRO A 178 -24.23 -15.18 -6.57
CA PRO A 178 -23.99 -14.34 -5.40
C PRO A 178 -25.29 -13.72 -4.86
N GLY A 179 -25.46 -13.78 -3.55
CA GLY A 179 -26.66 -13.35 -2.83
C GLY A 179 -27.68 -14.46 -2.59
N LYS A 180 -27.55 -15.61 -3.25
CA LYS A 180 -28.32 -16.82 -2.92
C LYS A 180 -27.70 -17.53 -1.71
N PRO A 181 -28.51 -18.16 -0.84
CA PRO A 181 -27.98 -18.93 0.28
C PRO A 181 -26.93 -19.95 -0.17
N ILE A 182 -25.78 -19.95 0.52
CA ILE A 182 -24.71 -20.91 0.25
C ILE A 182 -25.13 -22.29 0.80
N PRO A 183 -25.04 -23.38 0.01
CA PRO A 183 -25.33 -24.73 0.50
C PRO A 183 -24.45 -25.09 1.70
N SER A 184 -25.06 -25.70 2.72
CA SER A 184 -24.33 -26.13 3.92
C SER A 184 -23.20 -27.09 3.56
N GLY A 185 -22.02 -26.88 4.15
CA GLY A 185 -20.83 -27.70 3.91
C GLY A 185 -20.13 -27.50 2.56
N ALA A 186 -20.59 -26.58 1.71
CA ALA A 186 -20.02 -26.35 0.39
C ALA A 186 -18.52 -25.96 0.42
N LEU A 187 -18.03 -25.42 1.54
CA LEU A 187 -16.63 -25.00 1.71
C LEU A 187 -15.82 -25.86 2.69
N ASP A 188 -16.35 -26.98 3.18
CA ASP A 188 -15.72 -27.77 4.26
C ASP A 188 -14.40 -28.41 3.81
N GLY A 189 -14.30 -28.80 2.54
CA GLY A 189 -13.07 -29.38 1.97
C GLY A 189 -12.05 -28.35 1.47
N ILE A 190 -12.35 -27.06 1.54
CA ILE A 190 -11.49 -26.01 0.97
C ILE A 190 -10.53 -25.48 2.03
N THR A 191 -9.23 -25.65 1.80
CA THR A 191 -8.14 -25.12 2.64
C THR A 191 -7.29 -24.11 1.87
N ARG A 192 -6.65 -23.18 2.59
CA ARG A 192 -5.70 -22.23 2.02
C ARG A 192 -4.58 -22.93 1.26
N GLU A 193 -3.98 -23.96 1.87
CA GLU A 193 -2.84 -24.72 1.31
C GLU A 193 -3.21 -25.33 -0.04
N SER A 194 -4.41 -25.90 -0.16
CA SER A 194 -4.88 -26.51 -1.40
C SER A 194 -4.95 -25.50 -2.55
N ILE A 195 -5.39 -24.27 -2.24
CA ILE A 195 -5.49 -23.20 -3.23
C ILE A 195 -4.11 -22.64 -3.54
N ASP A 196 -3.30 -22.31 -2.53
CA ASP A 196 -1.95 -21.77 -2.71
C ASP A 196 -1.08 -22.71 -3.55
N ASN A 197 -1.14 -24.02 -3.28
CA ASN A 197 -0.41 -25.04 -4.04
C ASN A 197 -0.91 -25.20 -5.49
N SER A 198 -2.13 -24.74 -5.80
CA SER A 198 -2.66 -24.71 -7.15
C SER A 198 -2.21 -23.49 -7.96
N LEU A 199 -1.57 -22.49 -7.33
CA LEU A 199 -1.15 -21.26 -7.97
C LEU A 199 0.31 -21.32 -8.43
N VAL A 200 0.59 -20.63 -9.54
CA VAL A 200 1.95 -20.36 -10.03
C VAL A 200 2.07 -18.90 -10.42
N GLN A 201 3.28 -18.36 -10.27
CA GLN A 201 3.58 -17.02 -10.75
C GLN A 201 3.68 -17.01 -12.28
N SER A 202 2.97 -16.08 -12.89
CA SER A 202 3.08 -15.73 -14.31
C SER A 202 3.22 -14.21 -14.42
N GLY A 203 4.45 -13.75 -14.62
CA GLY A 203 4.80 -12.33 -14.58
C GLY A 203 4.44 -11.67 -13.24
N GLY A 204 3.60 -10.63 -13.29
CA GLY A 204 3.09 -9.90 -12.12
C GLY A 204 1.80 -10.49 -11.53
N SER A 205 1.44 -11.73 -11.91
CA SER A 205 0.20 -12.36 -11.50
C SER A 205 0.36 -13.77 -10.94
N LEU A 206 -0.56 -14.18 -10.06
CA LEU A 206 -0.77 -15.57 -9.64
C LEU A 206 -1.90 -16.16 -10.50
N VAL A 207 -1.60 -17.28 -11.16
CA VAL A 207 -2.55 -17.99 -12.02
C VAL A 207 -2.67 -19.46 -11.60
N LYS A 208 -3.81 -20.09 -11.83
CA LYS A 208 -3.98 -21.53 -11.57
C LYS A 208 -3.04 -22.33 -12.47
N LYS A 209 -2.41 -23.37 -11.92
CA LYS A 209 -1.62 -24.35 -12.68
C LYS A 209 -2.49 -24.95 -13.78
N PRO A 210 -1.98 -25.10 -15.01
CA PRO A 210 -2.68 -25.88 -16.02
C PRO A 210 -2.84 -27.30 -15.49
N SER A 211 -4.07 -27.82 -15.49
CA SER A 211 -4.33 -29.22 -15.16
C SER A 211 -3.55 -30.08 -16.15
N SER A 212 -2.64 -30.92 -15.65
CA SER A 212 -2.00 -31.96 -16.47
C SER A 212 -3.07 -32.97 -16.87
N GLY A 213 -3.75 -32.75 -17.99
CA GLY A 213 -4.83 -33.62 -18.44
C GLY A 213 -5.74 -32.98 -19.48
N SER A 214 -5.25 -32.86 -20.71
CA SER A 214 -5.98 -33.09 -21.97
C SER A 214 -5.03 -32.79 -23.14
N THR A 215 -4.07 -33.69 -23.38
CA THR A 215 -3.50 -33.83 -24.73
C THR A 215 -4.57 -34.51 -25.56
N LEU A 216 -5.42 -33.73 -26.22
CA LEU A 216 -6.16 -34.22 -27.38
C LEU A 216 -5.24 -33.97 -28.57
N ASP A 217 -4.50 -35.02 -28.92
CA ASP A 217 -3.89 -35.15 -30.24
C ASP A 217 -5.01 -35.01 -31.27
N ILE A 218 -5.09 -33.85 -31.93
CA ILE A 218 -5.82 -33.72 -33.19
C ILE A 218 -4.79 -33.93 -34.29
N GLN A 219 -4.59 -35.20 -34.65
CA GLN A 219 -4.21 -35.54 -36.01
C GLN A 219 -5.43 -35.39 -36.90
N VAL A 220 -5.43 -34.41 -37.80
CA VAL A 220 -5.93 -34.52 -39.18
C VAL A 220 -5.01 -33.72 -40.07
#